data_AF-A0A7S0EFR3-F1
#
_entry.id   AF-A0A7S0EFR3-F1
#
_cell.length_a   1.000
_cell.length_b   1.000
_cell.length_c   1.000
_cell.angle_alpha   90.00
_cell.angle_beta   90.00
_cell.angle_gamma   90.00
#
_symmetry.space_group_name_H-M   'P 1'
#
loop_
_entity.id
_entity.type
_entity.pdbx_description
1 polymer ?
#
loop_
_entity_poly.entity_id
_entity_poly.type
_entity_poly.pdbx_seq_one_letter_code
_entity_poly.pdbx_strand_id
1 'polypeptide(L)'
;VSNDKLLDIVPEGVPLQEAFSMADEILRQGITGISDIVVKPGLINVDFADVRSVMENAGPALMGIGRGFGKTRARDAALAAVSSPLLDFPIEKAKGVVFTITGNSDMSLQEVNDVASVISSIVSQDANIIFGTSVDESYQDEIAVTVVATSFEVPDEIPAPAATKAFNDRNPQRAYAPPPQQAPPPPQQQQQQRQPPQDGQAPREGRRKFWDRF
;
A
#
# COMPACT_ATOMS: atom_id res chain seq x y z
N VAL A 1 0.61 5.17 1.67
CA VAL A 1 0.40 6.00 2.88
C VAL A 1 0.91 5.21 4.07
N SER A 2 1.86 5.75 4.83
CA SER A 2 2.36 5.09 6.04
C SER A 2 1.39 5.37 7.19
N ASN A 3 0.94 4.32 7.89
CA ASN A 3 0.06 4.48 9.04
C ASN A 3 0.72 5.27 10.17
N ASP A 4 2.04 5.22 10.27
CA ASP A 4 2.81 5.96 11.28
C ASP A 4 2.72 7.48 11.05
N LYS A 5 2.54 7.91 9.79
CA LYS A 5 2.38 9.33 9.42
C LYS A 5 1.01 9.88 9.77
N LEU A 6 0.01 9.02 9.95
CA LEU A 6 -1.31 9.45 10.42
C LEU A 6 -1.23 10.04 11.82
N LEU A 7 -0.32 9.55 12.66
CA LEU A 7 -0.10 10.06 14.01
C LEU A 7 0.44 11.49 14.03
N ASP A 8 1.15 11.91 12.98
CA ASP A 8 1.67 13.28 12.85
C ASP A 8 0.55 14.28 12.43
N ILE A 9 -0.57 13.78 11.90
CA ILE A 9 -1.65 14.58 11.31
C ILE A 9 -2.91 14.56 12.19
N VAL A 10 -3.10 13.49 12.96
CA VAL A 10 -4.25 13.30 13.85
C VAL A 10 -3.95 13.93 15.22
N PRO A 11 -4.80 14.84 15.72
CA PRO A 11 -4.64 15.42 17.05
C PRO A 11 -4.65 14.38 18.17
N GLU A 12 -3.89 14.64 19.25
CA GLU A 12 -3.90 13.77 20.44
C GLU A 12 -5.31 13.66 21.04
N GLY A 13 -5.73 12.42 21.34
CA GLY A 13 -7.03 12.14 21.98
C GLY A 13 -8.19 11.87 21.02
N VAL A 14 -7.96 11.91 19.70
CA VAL A 14 -8.97 11.51 18.71
C VAL A 14 -9.23 9.99 18.78
N PRO A 15 -10.50 9.53 18.76
CA PRO A 15 -10.83 8.11 18.73
C PRO A 15 -10.22 7.38 17.53
N LEU A 16 -9.80 6.13 17.70
CA LEU A 16 -9.17 5.31 16.66
C LEU A 16 -9.99 5.24 15.35
N GLN A 17 -11.32 5.16 15.45
CA GLN A 17 -12.21 5.10 14.30
C GLN A 17 -12.17 6.39 13.45
N GLU A 18 -12.04 7.54 14.11
CA GLU A 18 -11.95 8.84 13.44
C GLU A 18 -10.56 9.00 12.80
N ALA A 19 -9.50 8.54 13.45
CA ALA A 19 -8.15 8.50 12.87
C ALA A 19 -8.08 7.66 11.58
N PHE A 20 -8.72 6.49 11.54
CA PHE A 20 -8.83 5.69 10.32
C PHE A 20 -9.66 6.38 9.24
N SER A 21 -10.73 7.07 9.63
CA SER A 21 -11.54 7.84 8.67
C SER A 21 -10.72 8.95 8.00
N MET A 22 -9.83 9.60 8.74
CA MET A 22 -8.89 10.59 8.18
C MET A 22 -7.86 9.95 7.23
N ALA A 23 -7.38 8.75 7.54
CA ALA A 23 -6.49 7.99 6.66
C ALA A 23 -7.17 7.63 5.33
N ASP A 24 -8.42 7.16 5.41
CA ASP A 24 -9.23 6.83 4.25
C ASP A 24 -9.46 8.07 3.39
N GLU A 25 -9.67 9.24 4.00
CA GLU A 25 -9.80 10.51 3.26
C GLU A 25 -8.51 10.88 2.53
N ILE A 26 -7.33 10.71 3.14
CA ILE A 26 -6.03 10.94 2.46
C ILE A 26 -5.87 10.00 1.26
N LEU A 27 -6.19 8.71 1.44
CA LEU A 27 -6.15 7.73 0.35
C LEU A 27 -7.12 8.10 -0.78
N ARG A 28 -8.34 8.51 -0.41
CA ARG A 28 -9.36 8.96 -1.35
C ARG A 28 -8.88 10.19 -2.12
N GLN A 29 -8.24 11.14 -1.46
CA GLN A 29 -7.67 12.33 -2.09
C GLN A 29 -6.53 11.97 -3.06
N GLY A 30 -5.70 10.98 -2.74
CA GLY A 30 -4.65 10.48 -3.64
C GLY A 30 -5.20 9.88 -4.92
N ILE A 31 -6.18 9.00 -4.79
CA ILE A 31 -6.84 8.39 -5.95
C ILE A 31 -7.60 9.44 -6.76
N THR A 32 -8.32 10.35 -6.09
CA THR A 32 -9.10 11.40 -6.74
C THR A 32 -8.19 12.36 -7.51
N GLY A 33 -7.06 12.79 -6.92
CA GLY A 33 -6.13 13.71 -7.57
C GLY A 33 -5.60 13.19 -8.91
N ILE A 34 -5.14 11.93 -8.94
CA ILE A 34 -4.62 11.30 -10.16
C ILE A 34 -5.76 10.96 -11.14
N SER A 35 -6.88 10.46 -10.63
CA SER A 35 -8.02 10.06 -11.48
C SER A 35 -8.69 11.27 -12.12
N ASP A 36 -8.75 12.42 -11.43
CA ASP A 36 -9.33 13.64 -11.96
C ASP A 36 -8.54 14.17 -13.16
N ILE A 37 -7.21 14.01 -13.21
CA ILE A 37 -6.39 14.36 -14.38
C ILE A 37 -6.82 13.55 -15.62
N VAL A 38 -7.22 12.30 -15.43
CA VAL A 38 -7.52 11.36 -16.52
C VAL A 38 -9.00 11.41 -16.95
N VAL A 39 -9.90 11.55 -15.98
CA VAL A 39 -11.35 11.32 -16.17
C VAL A 39 -12.11 12.63 -16.39
N LYS A 40 -11.67 13.74 -15.79
CA LYS A 40 -12.29 15.04 -15.95
C LYS A 40 -11.36 15.92 -16.79
N PRO A 41 -11.69 16.19 -18.06
CA PRO A 41 -10.91 17.16 -18.82
C PRO A 41 -10.99 18.51 -18.11
N GLY A 42 -9.91 18.87 -17.40
CA GLY A 42 -9.72 20.20 -16.83
C GLY A 42 -9.52 21.24 -17.93
N LEU A 43 -9.29 22.49 -17.53
CA LEU A 43 -8.93 23.56 -18.46
C LEU A 43 -7.56 23.31 -19.12
N ILE A 44 -6.71 22.49 -18.48
CA ILE A 44 -5.42 22.03 -18.98
C ILE A 44 -5.45 20.51 -18.96
N ASN A 45 -5.50 19.91 -20.15
CA ASN A 45 -5.62 18.48 -20.32
C ASN A 45 -4.23 17.85 -20.40
N VAL A 46 -3.94 16.96 -19.46
CA VAL A 46 -2.83 16.00 -19.55
C VAL A 46 -3.42 14.70 -20.08
N ASP A 47 -2.70 13.97 -20.93
CA ASP A 47 -3.18 12.68 -21.39
C ASP A 47 -2.82 11.53 -20.43
N PHE A 48 -3.53 10.41 -20.55
CA PHE A 48 -3.26 9.24 -19.71
C PHE A 48 -1.87 8.64 -19.97
N ALA A 49 -1.27 8.85 -21.14
CA ALA A 49 0.04 8.32 -21.46
C ALA A 49 1.14 9.05 -20.67
N ASP A 50 1.02 10.36 -20.49
CA ASP A 50 1.91 11.18 -19.68
C ASP A 50 1.85 10.72 -18.21
N VAL A 51 0.65 10.66 -17.62
CA VAL A 51 0.47 10.22 -16.22
C VAL A 51 1.00 8.80 -16.04
N ARG A 52 0.67 7.89 -16.95
CA ARG A 52 1.17 6.52 -16.93
C ARG A 52 2.70 6.49 -17.02
N SER A 53 3.33 7.29 -17.86
CA SER A 53 4.80 7.29 -18.03
C SER A 53 5.55 7.69 -16.76
N VAL A 54 4.97 8.58 -15.95
CA VAL A 54 5.57 9.01 -14.68
C VAL A 54 5.28 8.03 -13.55
N MET A 55 4.13 7.34 -13.59
CA MET A 55 3.72 6.43 -12.52
C MET A 55 4.13 4.96 -12.75
N GLU A 56 4.33 4.55 -14.00
CA GLU A 56 4.71 3.18 -14.37
C GLU A 56 6.15 2.90 -13.98
N ASN A 57 6.35 1.89 -13.12
CA ASN A 57 7.65 1.52 -12.54
C ASN A 57 8.30 2.61 -11.65
N ALA A 58 7.53 3.58 -11.18
CA ALA A 58 8.06 4.72 -10.42
C ALA A 58 8.52 4.39 -8.99
N GLY A 59 8.32 3.15 -8.54
CA GLY A 59 8.69 2.71 -7.20
C GLY A 59 7.86 3.38 -6.11
N PRO A 60 8.44 3.67 -4.93
CA PRO A 60 7.71 4.31 -3.84
C PRO A 60 7.25 5.71 -4.24
N ALA A 61 5.99 6.02 -3.92
CA ALA A 61 5.37 7.31 -4.14
C ALA A 61 5.02 7.96 -2.81
N LEU A 62 5.23 9.27 -2.72
CA LEU A 62 4.86 10.10 -1.57
C LEU A 62 3.82 11.11 -2.01
N MET A 63 2.94 11.47 -1.09
CA MET A 63 1.83 12.35 -1.35
C MET A 63 1.90 13.55 -0.42
N GLY A 64 1.64 14.75 -0.94
CA GLY A 64 1.51 15.97 -0.17
C GLY A 64 0.19 16.66 -0.49
N ILE A 65 -0.47 17.18 0.54
CA ILE A 65 -1.76 17.86 0.38
C ILE A 65 -1.66 19.20 1.05
N GLY A 66 -2.01 20.25 0.30
CA GLY A 66 -2.02 21.62 0.79
C GLY A 66 -3.31 22.30 0.42
N ARG A 67 -3.77 23.19 1.30
CA ARG A 67 -4.98 23.99 1.13
C ARG A 67 -4.64 25.45 1.41
N GLY A 68 -5.25 26.35 0.66
CA GLY A 68 -5.03 27.78 0.80
C GLY A 68 -6.33 28.55 0.64
N PHE A 69 -6.37 29.74 1.25
CA PHE A 69 -7.56 30.59 1.32
C PHE A 69 -7.22 32.04 0.99
N GLY A 70 -8.20 32.79 0.48
CA GLY A 70 -8.05 34.21 0.19
C GLY A 70 -7.18 34.52 -1.03
N LYS A 71 -6.55 35.69 -1.05
CA LYS A 71 -5.85 36.22 -2.26
C LYS A 71 -4.56 35.49 -2.61
N THR A 72 -3.93 34.85 -1.64
CA THR A 72 -2.68 34.08 -1.82
C THR A 72 -2.92 32.57 -1.81
N ARG A 73 -4.20 32.14 -1.90
CA ARG A 73 -4.61 30.73 -1.76
C ARG A 73 -3.80 29.76 -2.62
N ALA A 74 -3.52 30.13 -3.86
CA ALA A 74 -2.73 29.30 -4.78
C ALA A 74 -1.32 29.01 -4.24
N ARG A 75 -0.58 30.07 -3.90
CA ARG A 75 0.80 29.97 -3.39
C ARG A 75 0.85 29.27 -2.04
N ASP A 76 -0.09 29.60 -1.15
CA ASP A 76 -0.15 29.02 0.19
C ASP A 76 -0.48 27.52 0.12
N ALA A 77 -1.41 27.12 -0.75
CA ALA A 77 -1.74 25.71 -1.00
C ALA A 77 -0.54 24.94 -1.57
N ALA A 78 0.17 25.52 -2.53
CA ALA A 78 1.37 24.91 -3.10
C ALA A 78 2.46 24.68 -2.05
N LEU A 79 2.73 25.70 -1.22
CA LEU A 79 3.72 25.61 -0.14
C LEU A 79 3.31 24.57 0.92
N ALA A 80 2.05 24.55 1.32
CA ALA A 80 1.52 23.57 2.27
C ALA A 80 1.61 22.14 1.73
N ALA A 81 1.41 21.94 0.42
CA ALA A 81 1.49 20.63 -0.21
C ALA A 81 2.91 20.08 -0.23
N VAL A 82 3.91 20.90 -0.59
CA VAL A 82 5.32 20.49 -0.63
C VAL A 82 5.95 20.35 0.75
N SER A 83 5.41 21.04 1.77
CA SER A 83 5.83 20.91 3.17
C SER A 83 4.96 19.95 3.98
N SER A 84 4.13 19.14 3.32
CA SER A 84 3.19 18.25 4.00
C SER A 84 3.94 17.15 4.77
N PRO A 85 3.55 16.82 6.01
CA PRO A 85 4.14 15.71 6.79
C PRO A 85 4.05 14.34 6.11
N LEU A 86 3.18 14.21 5.11
CA LEU A 86 3.01 13.01 4.30
C LEU A 86 4.15 12.80 3.27
N LEU A 87 5.00 13.81 3.07
CA LEU A 87 6.21 13.75 2.24
C LEU A 87 7.44 13.45 3.11
N ASP A 88 7.79 12.17 3.24
CA ASP A 88 8.95 11.72 4.03
C ASP A 88 10.32 12.05 3.42
N PHE A 89 10.36 12.34 2.12
CA PHE A 89 11.60 12.70 1.40
C PHE A 89 11.44 14.06 0.74
N PRO A 90 12.52 14.87 0.66
CA PRO A 90 12.50 16.13 -0.05
C PRO A 90 12.04 15.91 -1.49
N ILE A 91 10.98 16.62 -1.88
CA ILE A 91 10.42 16.57 -3.24
C ILE A 91 11.47 16.96 -4.30
N GLU A 92 12.50 17.72 -3.91
CA GLU A 92 13.67 18.09 -4.70
C GLU A 92 14.34 16.89 -5.41
N LYS A 93 14.30 15.70 -4.82
CA LYS A 93 14.93 14.47 -5.35
C LYS A 93 14.00 13.60 -6.19
N ALA A 94 12.74 13.98 -6.36
CA ALA A 94 11.80 13.22 -7.15
C ALA A 94 12.10 13.40 -8.65
N LYS A 95 12.21 12.30 -9.39
CA LYS A 95 12.35 12.34 -10.87
C LYS A 95 11.02 12.44 -11.59
N GLY A 96 9.92 12.14 -10.91
CA GLY A 96 8.58 12.23 -11.46
C GLY A 96 7.65 12.90 -10.45
N VAL A 97 7.03 14.00 -10.84
CA VAL A 97 6.06 14.72 -10.00
C VAL A 97 4.77 14.91 -10.76
N VAL A 98 3.67 14.45 -10.16
CA VAL A 98 2.32 14.69 -10.65
C VAL A 98 1.60 15.56 -9.63
N PHE A 99 0.97 16.65 -10.04
CA PHE A 99 0.13 17.42 -9.12
C PHE A 99 -1.19 17.85 -9.72
N THR A 100 -2.20 17.96 -8.86
CA THR A 100 -3.55 18.36 -9.24
C THR A 100 -3.94 19.58 -8.44
N ILE A 101 -4.49 20.57 -9.14
CA ILE A 101 -5.03 21.78 -8.54
C ILE A 101 -6.54 21.70 -8.59
N THR A 102 -7.18 21.68 -7.43
CA THR A 102 -8.63 21.65 -7.28
C THR A 102 -9.10 22.97 -6.71
N GLY A 103 -10.06 23.61 -7.38
CA GLY A 103 -10.68 24.85 -6.92
C GLY A 103 -12.09 25.00 -7.48
N ASN A 104 -12.75 26.09 -7.13
CA ASN A 104 -14.05 26.44 -7.72
C ASN A 104 -13.92 26.98 -9.15
N SER A 105 -15.07 27.23 -9.79
CA SER A 105 -15.17 27.82 -11.12
C SER A 105 -14.54 29.21 -11.26
N ASP A 106 -14.26 29.89 -10.14
CA ASP A 106 -13.59 31.18 -10.10
C ASP A 106 -12.06 31.07 -10.11
N MET A 107 -11.50 29.85 -10.11
CA MET A 107 -10.07 29.61 -10.22
C MET A 107 -9.51 30.16 -11.53
N SER A 108 -8.54 31.05 -11.42
CA SER A 108 -7.92 31.75 -12.55
C SER A 108 -6.67 31.05 -13.07
N LEU A 109 -6.30 31.33 -14.32
CA LEU A 109 -5.04 30.85 -14.90
C LEU A 109 -3.81 31.37 -14.14
N GLN A 110 -3.89 32.57 -13.56
CA GLN A 110 -2.80 33.13 -12.75
C GLN A 110 -2.53 32.28 -11.52
N GLU A 111 -3.59 31.85 -10.82
CA GLU A 111 -3.48 30.98 -9.65
C GLU A 111 -2.86 29.62 -10.01
N VAL A 112 -3.28 29.04 -11.13
CA VAL A 112 -2.70 27.80 -11.66
C VAL A 112 -1.21 27.97 -11.96
N ASN A 113 -0.83 29.08 -12.60
CA ASN A 113 0.56 29.38 -12.93
C ASN A 113 1.40 29.63 -11.66
N ASP A 114 0.84 30.28 -10.64
CA ASP A 114 1.52 30.52 -9.37
C ASP A 114 1.84 29.19 -8.66
N VAL A 115 0.90 28.24 -8.63
CA VAL A 115 1.14 26.89 -8.09
C VAL A 115 2.24 26.18 -8.89
N ALA A 116 2.13 26.16 -10.21
CA ALA A 116 3.10 25.49 -11.08
C ALA A 116 4.50 26.08 -10.93
N SER A 117 4.61 27.41 -10.82
CA SER A 117 5.87 28.10 -10.60
C SER A 117 6.49 27.78 -9.25
N VAL A 118 5.69 27.67 -8.18
CA VAL A 118 6.19 27.33 -6.85
C VAL A 118 6.72 25.90 -6.84
N ILE A 119 5.94 24.93 -7.33
CA ILE A 119 6.35 23.52 -7.33
C ILE A 119 7.59 23.34 -8.19
N SER A 120 7.58 23.83 -9.44
CA SER A 120 8.74 23.71 -10.36
C SER A 120 10.01 24.38 -9.85
N SER A 121 9.93 25.40 -8.99
CA SER A 121 11.11 26.02 -8.38
C SER A 121 11.78 25.17 -7.30
N ILE A 122 11.06 24.18 -6.76
CA ILE A 122 11.52 23.29 -5.68
C ILE A 122 11.96 21.93 -6.26
N VAL A 123 11.28 21.42 -7.28
CA VAL A 123 11.67 20.16 -7.91
C VAL A 123 12.96 20.32 -8.73
N SER A 124 13.69 19.21 -8.93
CA SER A 124 14.84 19.18 -9.85
C SER A 124 14.44 19.59 -11.27
N GLN A 125 15.33 20.28 -11.98
CA GLN A 125 15.16 20.64 -13.39
C GLN A 125 15.03 19.42 -14.31
N ASP A 126 15.58 18.28 -13.90
CA ASP A 126 15.52 17.02 -14.65
C ASP A 126 14.27 16.19 -14.32
N ALA A 127 13.38 16.69 -13.45
CA ALA A 127 12.16 15.98 -13.08
C ALA A 127 11.10 16.10 -14.18
N ASN A 128 10.43 14.99 -14.48
CA ASN A 128 9.23 15.00 -15.32
C ASN A 128 8.04 15.50 -14.49
N ILE A 129 7.53 16.69 -14.81
CA ILE A 129 6.46 17.36 -14.08
C ILE A 129 5.17 17.31 -14.92
N ILE A 130 4.13 16.75 -14.31
CA ILE A 130 2.80 16.65 -14.88
C ILE A 130 1.84 17.38 -13.96
N PHE A 131 0.95 18.19 -14.53
CA PHE A 131 -0.06 18.87 -13.73
C PHE A 131 -1.41 18.98 -14.42
N GLY A 132 -2.46 18.82 -13.63
CA GLY A 132 -3.83 19.01 -14.08
C GLY A 132 -4.63 19.94 -13.18
N THR A 133 -5.79 20.36 -13.68
CA THR A 133 -6.74 21.18 -12.94
C THR A 133 -8.08 20.46 -12.85
N SER A 134 -8.73 20.55 -11.70
CA SER A 134 -10.07 20.01 -11.45
C SER A 134 -10.95 21.13 -10.89
N VAL A 135 -12.19 21.20 -11.36
CA VAL A 135 -13.16 22.17 -10.87
C VAL A 135 -14.17 21.44 -10.00
N ASP A 136 -14.31 21.89 -8.76
CA ASP A 136 -15.25 21.36 -7.78
C ASP A 136 -15.89 22.52 -7.00
N GLU A 137 -17.21 22.68 -7.15
CA GLU A 137 -17.98 23.77 -6.53
C GLU A 137 -18.02 23.71 -5.00
N SER A 138 -17.62 22.58 -4.39
CA SER A 138 -17.49 22.47 -2.94
C SER A 138 -16.34 23.30 -2.35
N TYR A 139 -15.35 23.69 -3.18
CA TYR A 139 -14.18 24.47 -2.78
C TYR A 139 -14.48 25.98 -2.81
N GLN A 140 -15.32 26.45 -1.88
CA GLN A 140 -15.71 27.86 -1.76
C GLN A 140 -14.53 28.73 -1.30
N ASP A 141 -14.00 29.57 -2.21
CA ASP A 141 -12.84 30.44 -1.98
C ASP A 141 -11.54 29.72 -1.55
N GLU A 142 -11.49 28.40 -1.73
CA GLU A 142 -10.37 27.52 -1.39
C GLU A 142 -9.71 26.99 -2.66
N ILE A 143 -8.39 26.81 -2.61
CA ILE A 143 -7.67 25.97 -3.57
C ILE A 143 -6.97 24.87 -2.80
N ALA A 144 -7.13 23.64 -3.26
CA ALA A 144 -6.37 22.49 -2.80
C ALA A 144 -5.38 22.04 -3.86
N VAL A 145 -4.15 21.76 -3.42
CA VAL A 145 -3.08 21.23 -4.25
C VAL A 145 -2.72 19.85 -3.70
N THR A 146 -2.83 18.85 -4.56
CA THR A 146 -2.40 17.48 -4.26
C THR A 146 -1.17 17.19 -5.09
N VAL A 147 -0.06 16.85 -4.45
CA VAL A 147 1.21 16.52 -5.10
C VAL A 147 1.53 15.06 -4.84
N VAL A 148 1.95 14.36 -5.89
CA VAL A 148 2.41 12.98 -5.85
C VAL A 148 3.82 12.97 -6.43
N ALA A 149 4.79 12.71 -5.58
CA ALA A 149 6.19 12.60 -5.94
C ALA A 149 6.57 11.13 -6.03
N THR A 150 7.28 10.78 -7.10
CA THR A 150 7.62 9.40 -7.46
C THR A 150 9.06 9.31 -7.95
N SER A 151 9.58 8.09 -8.10
CA SER A 151 10.92 7.84 -8.63
C SER A 151 12.01 8.55 -7.84
N PHE A 152 11.98 8.40 -6.52
CA PHE A 152 13.07 8.83 -5.66
C PHE A 152 14.32 8.00 -5.96
N GLU A 153 15.45 8.65 -6.18
CA GLU A 153 16.74 7.95 -6.16
C GLU A 153 16.95 7.39 -4.76
N VAL A 154 16.76 6.07 -4.62
CA VAL A 154 17.36 5.35 -3.51
C VAL A 154 18.86 5.41 -3.77
N PRO A 155 19.68 5.99 -2.88
CA PRO A 155 21.12 5.86 -3.02
C PRO A 155 21.44 4.37 -3.14
N ASP A 156 22.00 3.95 -4.27
CA ASP A 156 22.78 2.73 -4.29
C ASP A 156 23.82 2.87 -3.17
N GLU A 157 24.00 1.81 -2.37
CA GLU A 157 24.92 1.71 -1.22
C GLU A 157 24.33 1.98 0.18
N ILE A 158 23.57 0.99 0.68
CA ILE A 158 24.15 0.26 1.82
C ILE A 158 24.81 -0.97 1.19
N PRO A 159 26.16 -1.07 1.14
CA PRO A 159 26.76 -2.35 0.80
C PRO A 159 26.23 -3.32 1.85
N ALA A 160 25.49 -4.35 1.42
CA ALA A 160 25.15 -5.46 2.29
C ALA A 160 26.45 -5.82 3.03
N PRO A 161 26.45 -5.84 4.38
CA PRO A 161 27.66 -6.23 5.09
C PRO A 161 28.09 -7.55 4.48
N ALA A 162 29.32 -7.60 3.98
CA ALA A 162 29.90 -8.78 3.35
C ALA A 162 29.84 -9.91 4.38
N ALA A 163 28.72 -10.62 4.41
CA ALA A 163 28.50 -11.78 5.25
C ALA A 163 29.30 -12.91 4.59
N THR A 164 30.55 -13.00 5.05
CA THR A 164 31.23 -14.25 5.33
C THR A 164 31.29 -15.26 4.17
N LYS A 165 32.32 -15.11 3.33
CA LYS A 165 33.03 -16.28 2.78
C LYS A 165 33.75 -17.02 3.93
N ALA A 166 33.01 -17.65 4.83
CA ALA A 166 33.58 -18.52 5.87
C ALA A 166 32.53 -19.43 6.55
N PHE A 167 31.55 -20.00 5.85
CA PHE A 167 30.73 -21.09 6.43
C PHE A 167 30.21 -22.02 5.33
N ASN A 168 31.10 -22.79 4.70
CA ASN A 168 30.71 -23.86 3.79
C ASN A 168 31.10 -25.26 4.30
N ASP A 169 31.05 -25.49 5.61
CA ASP A 169 31.42 -26.79 6.20
C ASP A 169 30.46 -27.32 7.29
N ARG A 170 29.20 -26.89 7.32
CA ARG A 170 28.19 -27.52 8.20
C ARG A 170 26.86 -27.72 7.50
N ASN A 171 26.81 -28.84 6.78
CA ASN A 171 25.61 -29.60 6.39
C ASN A 171 24.52 -29.56 7.50
N PRO A 172 23.34 -28.97 7.26
CA PRO A 172 22.22 -29.02 8.19
C PRO A 172 21.35 -30.25 7.89
N GLN A 173 21.93 -31.45 8.00
CA GLN A 173 21.17 -32.67 8.19
C GLN A 173 21.18 -33.03 9.67
N ARG A 174 20.54 -32.18 10.48
CA ARG A 174 19.92 -32.70 11.71
C ARG A 174 18.71 -33.49 11.26
N ALA A 175 18.95 -34.79 11.13
CA ALA A 175 17.94 -35.82 11.14
C ALA A 175 16.96 -35.56 12.30
N TYR A 176 15.71 -35.27 11.97
CA TYR A 176 14.62 -35.77 12.81
C TYR A 176 14.65 -37.29 12.66
N ALA A 177 15.32 -37.97 13.59
CA ALA A 177 15.12 -39.40 13.77
C ALA A 177 13.73 -39.58 14.42
N PRO A 178 12.80 -40.34 13.82
CA PRO A 178 11.61 -40.76 14.54
C PRO A 178 12.04 -41.63 15.74
N PRO A 179 11.32 -41.60 16.87
CA PRO A 179 11.62 -42.47 18.00
C PRO A 179 11.53 -43.94 17.55
N PRO A 180 12.34 -44.85 18.13
CA PRO A 180 12.36 -46.24 17.73
C PRO A 180 10.98 -46.88 17.96
N GLN A 181 10.33 -47.29 16.86
CA GLN A 181 9.19 -48.19 16.91
C GLN A 181 9.70 -49.52 17.45
N GLN A 182 9.20 -49.93 18.62
CA GLN A 182 9.37 -51.31 19.07
C GLN A 182 8.70 -52.21 18.03
N ALA A 183 9.47 -53.11 17.43
CA ALA A 183 8.93 -54.14 16.56
C ALA A 183 7.85 -54.91 17.34
N PRO A 184 6.69 -55.23 16.73
CA PRO A 184 5.77 -56.17 17.34
C PRO A 184 6.51 -57.50 17.55
N PRO A 185 6.25 -58.20 18.68
CA PRO A 185 6.87 -59.48 18.93
C PRO A 185 6.53 -60.47 17.80
N PRO A 186 7.44 -61.39 17.46
CA PRO A 186 7.21 -62.38 16.41
C PRO A 186 5.96 -63.22 16.73
N PRO A 187 5.22 -63.67 15.71
CA PRO A 187 4.05 -64.51 15.91
C PRO A 187 4.45 -65.76 16.70
N GLN A 188 3.86 -65.93 17.89
CA GLN A 188 3.92 -67.21 18.59
C GLN A 188 3.26 -68.25 17.68
N GLN A 189 4.04 -69.20 17.19
CA GLN A 189 3.50 -70.39 16.53
C GLN A 189 2.58 -71.08 17.55
N GLN A 190 1.28 -70.90 17.36
CA GLN A 190 0.26 -71.63 18.11
C GLN A 190 0.45 -73.12 17.81
N GLN A 191 1.11 -73.81 18.74
CA GLN A 191 1.10 -75.26 18.80
C GLN A 191 -0.36 -75.68 18.90
N GLN A 192 -0.80 -76.41 17.87
CA GLN A 192 -2.07 -77.12 17.82
C GLN A 192 -2.26 -77.97 19.08
N GLN A 193 -3.06 -77.48 20.01
CA GLN A 193 -3.76 -78.35 20.95
C GLN A 193 -5.19 -78.51 20.43
N ARG A 194 -5.42 -79.68 19.85
CA ARG A 194 -6.74 -80.20 19.50
C ARG A 194 -7.59 -80.26 20.76
N GLN A 195 -8.79 -79.68 20.73
CA GLN A 195 -9.96 -80.20 21.45
C GLN A 195 -11.28 -79.71 20.82
N PRO A 196 -12.37 -80.50 20.94
CA PRO A 196 -13.47 -80.62 19.96
C PRO A 196 -14.62 -79.59 20.13
N PRO A 197 -15.59 -79.54 19.19
CA PRO A 197 -16.51 -78.41 19.02
C PRO A 197 -17.79 -78.55 19.86
N GLN A 198 -18.36 -77.42 20.31
CA GLN A 198 -19.74 -77.34 20.76
C GLN A 198 -20.42 -76.01 20.36
N ASP A 199 -21.35 -76.18 19.41
CA ASP A 199 -22.67 -75.56 19.20
C ASP A 199 -23.06 -74.22 19.89
N GLY A 200 -23.66 -73.33 19.08
CA GLY A 200 -24.87 -72.62 19.53
C GLY A 200 -25.03 -71.13 19.20
N GLN A 201 -25.78 -70.86 18.12
CA GLN A 201 -26.81 -69.79 17.99
C GLN A 201 -26.43 -68.31 17.74
N ALA A 202 -26.61 -67.94 16.45
CA ALA A 202 -27.47 -66.91 15.85
C ALA A 202 -27.42 -65.39 16.23
N PRO A 203 -27.70 -64.48 15.26
CA PRO A 203 -27.31 -63.07 15.30
C PRO A 203 -28.48 -62.08 15.51
N ARG A 204 -28.20 -60.84 15.95
CA ARG A 204 -29.15 -59.72 15.82
C ARG A 204 -28.52 -58.39 15.39
N GLU A 205 -28.98 -57.98 14.22
CA GLU A 205 -29.06 -56.66 13.57
C GLU A 205 -29.00 -55.40 14.43
N GLY A 206 -28.44 -54.33 13.83
CA GLY A 206 -28.59 -52.96 14.29
C GLY A 206 -28.03 -51.91 13.32
N ARG A 207 -28.65 -51.77 12.14
CA ARG A 207 -28.36 -50.77 11.08
C ARG A 207 -29.01 -49.42 11.42
N ARG A 208 -28.33 -48.27 11.21
CA ARG A 208 -28.89 -46.93 10.87
C ARG A 208 -27.74 -45.94 10.57
N LYS A 209 -27.49 -45.57 9.30
CA LYS A 209 -28.17 -44.56 8.44
C LYS A 209 -27.83 -43.11 8.84
N PHE A 210 -26.87 -42.52 8.12
CA PHE A 210 -26.36 -41.14 8.28
C PHE A 210 -26.64 -40.21 7.09
N TRP A 211 -27.37 -40.64 6.05
CA TRP A 211 -27.70 -39.77 4.90
C TRP A 211 -29.20 -39.47 4.88
N ASP A 212 -29.59 -38.31 5.42
CA ASP A 212 -30.83 -37.59 5.12
C ASP A 212 -30.73 -36.14 5.64
N ARG A 213 -29.96 -35.31 4.93
CA ARG A 213 -30.27 -33.87 4.73
C ARG A 213 -29.24 -33.22 3.80
N PHE A 214 -29.73 -32.92 2.59
CA PHE A 214 -29.18 -32.02 1.58
C PHE A 214 -27.98 -32.53 0.78
#